data_AF-A0AA51RLD1-F1
#
_entry.id   AF-A0AA51RLD1-F1
#
_cell.length_a   1.000
_cell.length_b   1.000
_cell.length_c   1.000
_cell.angle_alpha   90.00
_cell.angle_beta   90.00
_cell.angle_gamma   90.00
#
_symmetry.space_group_name_H-M   'P 1'
#
loop_
_entity.id
_entity.type
_entity.pdbx_description
1 polymer ?
#
loop_
_entity_poly.entity_id
_entity_poly.type
_entity_poly.pdbx_seq_one_letter_code
_entity_poly.pdbx_strand_id
1 'polypeptide(L)'
;MNCKVLIALCCVAVYAAHAIPAAPATTADEEIKDFPTYMKRFEKLNVEQVLNNDRVLSSHLKCFLNEGPCVQQARDLKRVIPVIANNGCNGCTEKQMTTIKKALNFLRTKKPVEWSRLVKLYDPSGTKLNKFLDA
;
A
#
# COMPACT_ATOMS: atom_id res chain seq x y z
N MET A 1 -40.24 -9.02 -55.51
CA MET A 1 -41.02 -7.77 -55.40
C MET A 1 -41.03 -7.40 -53.93
N ASN A 2 -40.12 -6.55 -53.45
CA ASN A 2 -40.22 -5.06 -53.43
C ASN A 2 -41.50 -4.65 -52.68
N CYS A 3 -41.55 -3.76 -51.69
CA CYS A 3 -40.81 -2.53 -51.38
C CYS A 3 -41.40 -2.08 -50.01
N LYS A 4 -40.69 -1.55 -49.02
CA LYS A 4 -40.38 -0.12 -48.91
C LYS A 4 -39.54 0.12 -47.66
N VAL A 5 -38.28 0.49 -47.87
CA VAL A 5 -37.51 1.33 -46.96
C VAL A 5 -37.93 2.76 -47.26
N LEU A 6 -38.38 3.53 -46.26
CA LEU A 6 -38.43 4.98 -46.36
C LEU A 6 -38.12 5.59 -44.98
N ILE A 7 -36.95 6.20 -44.98
CA ILE A 7 -36.31 6.98 -43.95
C ILE A 7 -37.23 8.12 -43.51
N ALA A 8 -37.44 8.25 -42.20
CA ALA A 8 -37.80 9.52 -41.57
C ALA A 8 -36.85 9.73 -40.40
N LEU A 9 -35.75 10.42 -40.71
CA LEU A 9 -34.94 11.17 -39.77
C LEU A 9 -35.85 12.05 -38.91
N CYS A 10 -35.77 11.89 -37.59
CA CYS A 10 -35.82 12.99 -36.63
C CYS A 10 -35.40 12.45 -35.25
N CYS A 11 -34.25 12.95 -34.79
CA CYS A 11 -33.79 13.17 -33.42
C CYS A 11 -34.79 12.76 -32.32
N VAL A 12 -34.39 12.06 -31.26
CA VAL A 12 -33.57 12.62 -30.18
C VAL A 12 -33.02 11.47 -29.32
N ALA A 13 -31.78 11.67 -28.89
CA ALA A 13 -31.10 11.01 -27.77
C ALA A 13 -30.88 9.50 -27.92
N VAL A 14 -29.72 9.17 -28.48
CA VAL A 14 -28.65 8.48 -27.72
C VAL A 14 -29.21 7.84 -26.45
N TYR A 15 -29.61 6.56 -26.54
CA TYR A 15 -29.53 5.70 -25.37
C TYR A 15 -28.04 5.68 -25.04
N ALA A 16 -27.62 6.68 -24.27
CA ALA A 16 -26.36 6.67 -23.60
C ALA A 16 -26.36 5.32 -22.92
N ALA A 17 -25.39 4.50 -23.28
CA ALA A 17 -24.83 3.57 -22.32
C ALA A 17 -24.55 4.44 -21.09
N HIS A 18 -25.52 4.48 -20.17
CA HIS A 18 -25.32 5.01 -18.85
C HIS A 18 -24.37 3.98 -18.25
N ALA A 19 -23.08 4.20 -18.50
CA ALA A 19 -22.02 3.61 -17.73
C ALA A 19 -22.48 3.83 -16.30
N ILE A 20 -22.81 2.73 -15.62
CA ILE A 20 -23.04 2.74 -14.19
C ILE A 20 -21.78 3.42 -13.66
N PRO A 21 -21.86 4.64 -13.08
CA PRO A 21 -20.70 5.16 -12.39
C PRO A 21 -20.42 4.13 -11.31
N ALA A 22 -19.30 3.40 -11.46
CA ALA A 22 -18.81 2.56 -10.39
C ALA A 22 -18.82 3.45 -9.14
N ALA A 23 -19.59 3.04 -8.13
CA ALA A 23 -19.68 3.79 -6.89
C ALA A 23 -18.26 4.15 -6.43
N PRO A 24 -17.99 5.39 -6.00
CA PRO A 24 -16.67 5.74 -5.51
C PRO A 24 -16.39 4.84 -4.31
N ALA A 25 -15.43 3.93 -4.47
CA ALA A 25 -14.92 3.15 -3.36
C ALA A 25 -14.50 4.15 -2.29
N THR A 26 -15.09 4.04 -1.11
CA THR A 26 -14.82 4.89 0.05
C THR A 26 -13.32 4.85 0.37
N THR A 27 -12.59 5.92 0.05
CA THR A 27 -11.28 6.36 0.59
C THR A 27 -10.36 5.31 1.23
N ALA A 28 -10.12 4.20 0.54
CA ALA A 28 -9.01 3.28 0.84
C ALA A 28 -7.71 3.69 0.14
N ASP A 29 -7.82 4.55 -0.89
CA ASP A 29 -6.74 4.99 -1.77
C ASP A 29 -6.43 6.48 -1.58
N GLU A 30 -6.44 6.98 -0.34
CA GLU A 30 -5.94 8.33 -0.08
C GLU A 30 -4.41 8.31 -0.29
N GLU A 31 -3.99 8.75 -1.47
CA GLU A 31 -2.60 8.89 -1.89
C GLU A 31 -1.80 9.70 -0.84
N ILE A 32 -0.62 9.20 -0.44
CA ILE A 32 0.27 9.94 0.46
C ILE A 32 0.91 11.10 -0.32
N LYS A 33 0.23 12.26 -0.32
CA LYS A 33 0.65 13.47 -1.06
C LYS A 33 1.91 14.13 -0.49
N ASP A 34 2.09 14.09 0.83
CA ASP A 34 3.26 14.64 1.54
C ASP A 34 3.86 13.56 2.44
N PHE A 35 4.80 12.80 1.88
CA PHE A 35 5.45 11.69 2.55
C PHE A 35 6.30 12.11 3.78
N PRO A 36 7.14 13.16 3.72
CA PRO A 36 7.84 13.67 4.91
C PRO A 36 6.91 14.01 6.07
N THR A 37 5.81 14.73 5.81
CA THR A 37 4.84 15.05 6.87
C THR A 37 4.09 13.82 7.35
N TYR A 38 3.74 12.89 6.45
CA TYR A 38 3.10 11.63 6.83
C TYR A 38 3.98 10.83 7.81
N MET A 39 5.29 10.80 7.57
CA MET A 39 6.25 10.07 8.41
C MET A 39 6.41 10.64 9.83
N LYS A 40 6.05 11.91 10.07
CA LYS A 40 6.07 12.52 11.42
C LYS A 40 5.20 11.76 12.43
N ARG A 41 4.15 11.08 11.95
CA ARG A 41 3.25 10.24 12.78
C ARG A 41 3.98 9.11 13.51
N PHE A 42 5.16 8.71 13.03
CA PHE A 42 5.93 7.59 13.57
C PHE A 42 7.16 8.01 14.40
N GLU A 43 7.41 9.30 14.63
CA GLU A 43 8.63 9.77 15.32
C GLU A 43 8.76 9.28 16.77
N LYS A 44 7.62 9.03 17.42
CA LYS A 44 7.52 8.52 18.80
C LYS A 44 7.41 6.99 18.88
N LEU A 45 7.38 6.29 17.74
CA LEU A 45 7.25 4.84 17.70
C LEU A 45 8.55 4.19 18.18
N ASN A 46 8.46 3.37 19.23
CA ASN A 46 9.58 2.53 19.65
C ASN A 46 9.57 1.22 18.86
N VAL A 47 10.40 1.15 17.82
CA VAL A 47 10.46 -0.02 16.95
C VAL A 47 10.94 -1.27 17.69
N GLU A 48 11.86 -1.12 18.65
CA GLU A 48 12.38 -2.28 19.39
C GLU A 48 11.32 -2.93 20.26
N GLN A 49 10.47 -2.12 20.89
CA GLN A 49 9.37 -2.64 21.70
C GLN A 49 8.40 -3.47 20.85
N VAL A 50 8.15 -3.05 19.61
CA VAL A 50 7.30 -3.80 18.66
C VAL A 50 7.99 -5.09 18.22
N LEU A 51 9.27 -5.02 17.83
CA LEU A 51 10.02 -6.18 17.31
C LEU A 51 10.28 -7.25 18.38
N ASN A 52 10.46 -6.85 19.65
CA ASN A 52 10.72 -7.75 20.77
C ASN A 52 9.43 -8.28 21.43
N ASN A 53 8.25 -7.87 20.97
CA ASN A 53 6.97 -8.36 21.48
C ASN A 53 6.27 -9.21 20.41
N ASP A 54 6.42 -10.52 20.48
CA ASP A 54 5.88 -11.45 19.48
C ASP A 54 4.36 -11.31 19.28
N ARG A 55 3.59 -11.01 20.33
CA ARG A 55 2.14 -10.79 20.23
C ARG A 55 1.84 -9.55 19.38
N VAL A 56 2.52 -8.44 19.66
CA VAL A 56 2.34 -7.17 18.93
C VAL A 56 2.82 -7.32 17.49
N LEU A 57 4.01 -7.89 17.30
CA LEU A 57 4.60 -8.13 15.98
C LEU A 57 3.73 -9.05 15.13
N SER A 58 3.22 -10.15 15.68
CA SER A 58 2.32 -11.08 14.96
C SER A 58 1.04 -10.39 14.50
N SER A 59 0.45 -9.53 15.36
CA SER A 59 -0.72 -8.73 14.99
C SER A 59 -0.43 -7.76 13.84
N HIS A 60 0.73 -7.09 13.87
CA HIS A 60 1.17 -6.20 12.79
C HIS A 60 1.43 -6.97 11.49
N LEU A 61 2.09 -8.13 11.56
CA LEU A 61 2.36 -8.96 10.38
C LEU A 61 1.08 -9.46 9.73
N LYS A 62 0.09 -9.93 10.51
CA LYS A 62 -1.23 -10.28 9.97
C LYS A 62 -1.88 -9.09 9.27
N CYS A 63 -1.83 -7.90 9.88
CA CYS A 63 -2.32 -6.69 9.23
C CYS A 63 -1.60 -6.39 7.90
N PHE A 64 -0.26 -6.43 7.90
CA PHE A 64 0.55 -6.14 6.72
C PHE A 64 0.34 -7.18 5.62
N LEU A 65 0.00 -8.42 5.97
CA LEU A 65 -0.28 -9.50 5.02
C LEU A 65 -1.76 -9.58 4.57
N ASN A 66 -2.63 -8.68 5.05
CA ASN A 66 -4.09 -8.73 4.83
C ASN A 66 -4.79 -9.95 5.46
N GLU A 67 -4.27 -10.48 6.56
CA GLU A 67 -4.71 -11.73 7.20
C GLU A 67 -5.36 -11.53 8.58
N GLY A 68 -5.66 -10.28 8.92
CA GLY A 68 -6.28 -9.98 10.21
C GLY A 68 -6.59 -8.50 10.38
N PRO A 69 -7.17 -8.14 11.54
CA PRO A 69 -7.47 -6.76 11.84
C PRO A 69 -6.18 -5.94 11.91
N CYS A 70 -6.24 -4.74 11.36
CA CYS A 70 -5.17 -3.76 11.53
C CYS A 70 -5.58 -2.75 12.60
N VAL A 71 -4.73 -2.50 13.59
CA VAL A 71 -4.86 -1.31 14.44
C VAL A 71 -4.44 -0.06 13.68
N GLN A 72 -4.87 1.14 14.10
CA GLN A 72 -4.62 2.38 13.35
C GLN A 72 -3.14 2.59 13.01
N GLN A 73 -2.25 2.42 13.99
CA GLN A 73 -0.81 2.55 13.78
C GLN A 73 -0.27 1.56 12.73
N ALA A 74 -0.71 0.30 12.77
CA ALA A 74 -0.33 -0.70 11.78
C ALA A 74 -0.91 -0.38 10.38
N ARG A 75 -2.15 0.13 10.30
CA ARG A 75 -2.73 0.59 9.02
C ARG A 75 -1.87 1.68 8.39
N ASP A 76 -1.45 2.64 9.19
CA ASP A 76 -0.66 3.77 8.72
C ASP A 76 0.74 3.30 8.26
N LEU A 77 1.39 2.41 9.02
CA LEU A 77 2.67 1.81 8.61
C LEU A 77 2.55 0.99 7.32
N LYS A 78 1.47 0.21 7.18
CA LYS A 78 1.22 -0.61 5.99
C LYS A 78 1.18 0.22 4.70
N ARG A 79 0.57 1.41 4.76
CA ARG A 79 0.48 2.34 3.61
C ARG A 79 1.84 2.86 3.16
N VAL A 80 2.82 2.91 4.07
CA VAL A 80 4.17 3.39 3.79
C VAL A 80 5.04 2.34 3.09
N ILE A 81 4.79 1.05 3.30
CA ILE A 81 5.59 -0.05 2.73
C ILE A 81 5.76 0.07 1.20
N PRO A 82 4.69 0.21 0.38
CA PRO A 82 4.85 0.33 -1.07
C PRO A 82 5.57 1.63 -1.48
N VAL A 83 5.44 2.72 -0.72
CA VAL A 83 6.15 3.97 -0.99
C VAL A 83 7.66 3.80 -0.78
N ILE A 84 8.06 3.14 0.32
CA ILE A 84 9.47 2.85 0.60
C ILE A 84 10.03 1.90 -0.46
N ALA A 85 9.29 0.86 -0.84
CA ALA A 85 9.72 -0.05 -1.89
C ALA A 85 9.97 0.71 -3.20
N ASN A 86 9.06 1.60 -3.63
CA ASN A 86 9.22 2.28 -4.91
C ASN A 86 10.24 3.43 -4.90
N ASN A 87 10.28 4.22 -3.82
CA ASN A 87 10.98 5.51 -3.78
C ASN A 87 12.11 5.56 -2.75
N GLY A 88 12.42 4.46 -2.07
CA GLY A 88 13.55 4.40 -1.13
C GLY A 88 13.47 5.37 0.05
N CYS A 89 12.25 5.77 0.45
CA CYS A 89 12.02 6.75 1.53
C CYS A 89 12.58 8.16 1.23
N ASN A 90 12.54 8.62 -0.02
CA ASN A 90 12.90 10.01 -0.37
C ASN A 90 12.14 11.00 0.50
N GLY A 91 12.86 11.73 1.37
CA GLY A 91 12.28 12.67 2.34
C GLY A 91 12.25 12.20 3.80
N CYS A 92 12.75 11.00 4.09
CA CYS A 92 12.94 10.52 5.46
C CYS A 92 14.17 11.13 6.13
N THR A 93 14.08 11.41 7.43
CA THR A 93 15.25 11.78 8.25
C THR A 93 16.16 10.57 8.45
N GLU A 94 17.42 10.79 8.83
CA GLU A 94 18.37 9.72 9.13
C GLU A 94 17.83 8.77 10.22
N LYS A 95 17.19 9.32 11.26
CA LYS A 95 16.56 8.52 12.32
C LYS A 95 15.45 7.62 11.77
N GLN A 96 14.58 8.15 10.89
CA GLN A 96 13.52 7.37 10.26
C GLN A 96 14.11 6.27 9.37
N MET A 97 15.12 6.61 8.57
CA MET A 97 15.82 5.68 7.69
C MET A 97 16.40 4.50 8.48
N THR A 98 17.16 4.77 9.54
CA THR A 98 17.74 3.76 10.43
C THR A 98 16.67 2.90 11.09
N THR A 99 15.57 3.51 11.53
CA THR A 99 14.44 2.81 12.15
C THR A 99 13.76 1.84 11.17
N ILE A 100 13.51 2.28 9.93
CA ILE A 100 12.92 1.46 8.88
C ILE A 100 13.85 0.31 8.51
N LYS A 101 15.14 0.61 8.23
CA LYS A 101 16.14 -0.41 7.90
C LYS A 101 16.26 -1.46 9.00
N LYS A 102 16.21 -1.05 10.28
CA LYS A 102 16.20 -1.97 11.42
C LYS A 102 14.99 -2.90 11.41
N ALA A 103 13.78 -2.37 11.19
CA ALA A 103 12.57 -3.19 11.12
C ALA A 103 12.61 -4.18 9.96
N LEU A 104 12.94 -3.71 8.75
CA LEU A 104 13.01 -4.56 7.56
C LEU A 104 14.12 -5.61 7.68
N ASN A 105 15.31 -5.27 8.21
CA ASN A 105 16.39 -6.24 8.45
C ASN A 105 16.01 -7.27 9.51
N PHE A 106 15.30 -6.87 10.57
CA PHE A 106 14.79 -7.81 11.55
C PHE A 106 13.84 -8.82 10.89
N LEU A 107 12.89 -8.36 10.06
CA LEU A 107 12.00 -9.28 9.34
C LEU A 107 12.78 -10.19 8.40
N ARG A 108 13.70 -9.64 7.60
CA ARG A 108 14.56 -10.40 6.67
C ARG A 108 15.33 -11.51 7.37
N THR A 109 15.84 -11.27 8.57
CA THR A 109 16.77 -12.20 9.27
C THR A 109 16.09 -13.07 10.31
N LYS A 110 15.08 -12.58 11.02
CA LYS A 110 14.42 -13.27 12.15
C LYS A 110 13.03 -13.80 11.81
N LYS A 111 12.37 -13.30 10.76
CA LYS A 111 11.04 -13.72 10.31
C LYS A 111 11.04 -13.97 8.78
N PRO A 112 11.92 -14.85 8.25
CA PRO A 112 12.15 -14.98 6.81
C PRO A 112 10.92 -15.44 6.02
N VAL A 113 10.04 -16.22 6.64
CA VAL A 113 8.79 -16.67 6.02
C VAL A 113 7.85 -15.48 5.79
N GLU A 114 7.63 -14.66 6.81
CA GLU A 114 6.79 -13.48 6.73
C GLU A 114 7.44 -12.41 5.83
N TRP A 115 8.76 -12.26 5.88
CA TRP A 115 9.51 -11.42 4.96
C TRP A 115 9.25 -11.78 3.50
N SER A 116 9.37 -13.06 3.13
CA SER A 116 9.12 -13.52 1.77
C SER A 116 7.69 -13.19 1.31
N ARG A 117 6.70 -13.36 2.19
CA ARG A 117 5.29 -13.06 1.90
C ARG A 117 5.06 -11.55 1.74
N LEU A 118 5.67 -10.72 2.59
CA LEU A 118 5.61 -9.26 2.49
C LEU A 118 6.26 -8.75 1.19
N VAL A 119 7.44 -9.27 0.84
CA VAL A 119 8.12 -8.92 -0.41
C VAL A 119 7.22 -9.29 -1.59
N LYS A 120 6.67 -10.51 -1.63
CA LYS A 120 5.75 -10.91 -2.71
C LYS A 120 4.53 -9.97 -2.84
N LEU A 121 4.04 -9.43 -1.72
CA LEU A 121 2.86 -8.55 -1.70
C LEU A 121 3.18 -7.11 -2.11
N TYR A 122 4.30 -6.53 -1.67
CA TYR A 122 4.61 -5.10 -1.82
C TYR A 122 5.75 -4.79 -2.79
N ASP A 123 6.58 -5.77 -3.09
CA ASP A 123 7.69 -5.70 -4.04
C ASP A 123 7.72 -6.98 -4.89
N PRO A 124 6.78 -7.15 -5.85
CA PRO A 124 6.71 -8.37 -6.66
C PRO A 124 7.98 -8.66 -7.47
N SER A 125 8.79 -7.64 -7.74
CA SER A 125 10.13 -7.80 -8.33
C SER A 125 11.15 -8.43 -7.38
N GLY A 126 10.95 -8.34 -6.07
CA GLY A 126 11.85 -8.84 -5.04
C GLY A 126 13.17 -8.08 -4.90
N THR A 127 13.35 -6.99 -5.65
CA THR A 127 14.64 -6.27 -5.75
C THR A 127 14.63 -4.94 -5.02
N LYS A 128 13.47 -4.31 -4.86
CA LYS A 128 13.38 -2.93 -4.39
C LYS A 128 13.63 -2.79 -2.90
N LEU A 129 12.99 -3.62 -2.08
CA LEU A 129 13.20 -3.60 -0.63
C LEU A 129 14.60 -4.08 -0.25
N ASN A 130 15.15 -5.05 -0.98
CA ASN A 130 16.54 -5.48 -0.79
C ASN A 130 17.51 -4.36 -1.17
N LYS A 131 17.33 -3.71 -2.33
CA LYS A 131 18.13 -2.55 -2.73
C LYS A 131 18.08 -1.42 -1.69
N PHE A 132 16.91 -1.15 -1.12
CA PHE A 132 16.77 -0.17 -0.05
C PHE A 132 17.54 -0.56 1.22
N LEU A 133 17.56 -1.85 1.57
CA LEU A 133 18.28 -2.35 2.74
C LEU A 133 19.80 -2.33 2.57
N ASP A 134 20.27 -2.58 1.36
CA ASP A 134 21.69 -2.74 1.05
C ASP A 134 22.37 -1.44 0.58
N ALA A 135 21.61 -0.36 0.38
CA ALA A 135 22.10 1.01 0.17
C ALA A 135 22.53 1.67 1.49
#